data_AF-A0AA42NPC0-F1
#
_entry.id   AF-A0AA42NPC0-F1
#
_cell.length_a   1.000
_cell.length_b   1.000
_cell.length_c   1.000
_cell.angle_alpha   90.00
_cell.angle_beta   90.00
_cell.angle_gamma   90.00
#
_symmetry.space_group_name_H-M   'P 1'
#
loop_
_entity.id
_entity.type
_entity.pdbx_description
1 polymer ?
#
loop_
_entity_poly.entity_id
_entity_poly.type
_entity_poly.pdbx_seq_one_letter_code
_entity_poly.pdbx_strand_id
1 'polypeptide(L)'
;MFNTIKLSTAAFLCIFLTACGGGGGGSASTDSSYSKKITKGDVTYTCKSQSAADACESQNNCSACESSDNSSPSTTITAQCATGTNTVTATQNGCVASIGQVQQTSVCVGTSLRMLTGTGFTKQYVIDNGTSFSSGVTLNGTKVSCAS
;
A
#
# COMPACT_ATOMS: atom_id res chain seq x y z
N MET A 1 -74.67 -8.28 -16.12
CA MET A 1 -73.65 -9.31 -15.84
C MET A 1 -72.45 -8.59 -15.23
N PHE A 2 -72.13 -8.94 -13.99
CA PHE A 2 -71.03 -8.38 -13.19
C PHE A 2 -69.69 -9.07 -13.50
N ASN A 3 -68.61 -8.46 -12.98
CA ASN A 3 -67.23 -8.96 -12.77
C ASN A 3 -66.23 -8.77 -13.94
N THR A 4 -64.98 -8.32 -13.74
CA THR A 4 -64.19 -8.07 -12.51
C THR A 4 -63.00 -7.16 -12.82
N ILE A 5 -62.71 -6.23 -11.92
CA ILE A 5 -61.45 -5.50 -11.75
C ILE A 5 -60.32 -6.49 -11.47
N LYS A 6 -59.09 -6.25 -11.97
CA LYS A 6 -57.86 -6.72 -11.30
C LYS A 6 -56.64 -5.85 -11.62
N LEU A 7 -56.36 -5.00 -10.65
CA LEU A 7 -55.11 -4.33 -10.32
C LEU A 7 -53.99 -5.37 -10.16
N SER A 8 -52.85 -5.21 -10.84
CA SER A 8 -51.70 -6.08 -10.65
C SER A 8 -50.67 -5.40 -9.74
N THR A 9 -50.70 -5.84 -8.49
CA THR A 9 -49.92 -5.39 -7.34
C THR A 9 -48.47 -5.88 -7.41
N ALA A 10 -47.54 -5.04 -6.96
CA ALA A 10 -46.17 -5.38 -6.64
C ALA A 10 -46.08 -6.38 -5.47
N ALA A 11 -45.17 -7.37 -5.55
CA ALA A 11 -44.54 -8.04 -4.40
C ALA A 11 -43.50 -9.05 -4.92
N PHE A 12 -42.22 -8.67 -4.94
CA PHE A 12 -41.13 -9.64 -5.14
C PHE A 12 -40.50 -10.00 -3.79
N LEU A 13 -40.80 -11.24 -3.39
CA LEU A 13 -39.91 -12.24 -2.78
C LEU A 13 -39.20 -11.90 -1.44
N CYS A 14 -39.82 -12.36 -0.34
CA CYS A 14 -39.11 -12.84 0.85
C CYS A 14 -39.25 -14.36 0.91
N ILE A 15 -38.14 -15.10 0.92
CA ILE A 15 -38.09 -16.44 1.52
C ILE A 15 -36.80 -16.55 2.32
N PHE A 16 -36.99 -16.79 3.62
CA PHE A 16 -36.00 -17.17 4.60
C PHE A 16 -35.38 -18.55 4.25
N LEU A 17 -34.05 -18.65 4.32
CA LEU A 17 -33.39 -19.90 4.70
C LEU A 17 -32.51 -19.64 5.91
N THR A 18 -32.90 -20.27 7.00
CA THR A 18 -32.19 -20.43 8.28
C THR A 18 -31.17 -21.55 8.19
N ALA A 19 -29.92 -21.28 8.58
CA ALA A 19 -28.96 -22.20 9.21
C ALA A 19 -27.83 -21.31 9.78
N CYS A 20 -27.68 -21.05 11.08
CA CYS A 20 -27.36 -21.95 12.20
C CYS A 20 -26.06 -22.75 12.00
N GLY A 21 -25.05 -22.43 12.82
CA GLY A 21 -23.73 -23.07 12.92
C GLY A 21 -22.64 -21.99 12.96
N GLY A 22 -22.16 -21.48 14.10
CA GLY A 22 -22.04 -22.11 15.41
C GLY A 22 -20.66 -22.77 15.55
N GLY A 23 -19.65 -21.99 15.94
CA GLY A 23 -18.47 -22.44 16.68
C GLY A 23 -17.36 -23.14 15.91
N GLY A 24 -16.11 -22.77 16.22
CA GLY A 24 -14.94 -23.58 15.88
C GLY A 24 -13.70 -22.74 15.62
N GLY A 25 -12.88 -22.54 16.64
CA GLY A 25 -11.48 -22.24 16.43
C GLY A 25 -10.86 -23.33 15.56
N GLY A 26 -10.11 -22.92 14.55
CA GLY A 26 -9.51 -23.84 13.60
C GLY A 26 -8.90 -23.06 12.46
N SER A 27 -7.58 -22.96 12.48
CA SER A 27 -6.73 -22.43 11.43
C SER A 27 -7.18 -22.92 10.06
N ALA A 28 -7.78 -22.04 9.27
CA ALA A 28 -8.00 -22.28 7.85
C ALA A 28 -7.09 -21.34 7.07
N SER A 29 -5.83 -21.76 6.94
CA SER A 29 -4.98 -21.36 5.83
C SER A 29 -5.77 -21.61 4.55
N THR A 30 -6.34 -20.55 3.99
CA THR A 30 -7.11 -20.62 2.76
C THR A 30 -6.41 -19.68 1.80
N ASP A 31 -5.76 -20.23 0.78
CA ASP A 31 -5.32 -19.51 -0.41
C ASP A 31 -6.54 -18.98 -1.19
N SER A 32 -7.34 -18.11 -0.57
CA SER A 32 -8.38 -17.39 -1.27
C SER A 32 -7.68 -16.37 -2.15
N SER A 33 -7.52 -16.71 -3.44
CA SER A 33 -7.02 -15.81 -4.50
C SER A 33 -7.89 -14.56 -4.69
N TYR A 34 -8.93 -14.41 -3.87
CA TYR A 34 -9.76 -13.23 -3.80
C TYR A 34 -8.93 -12.05 -3.29
N SER A 35 -8.75 -11.05 -4.14
CA SER A 35 -8.18 -9.77 -3.77
C SER A 35 -8.94 -8.69 -4.52
N LYS A 36 -9.58 -7.79 -3.76
CA LYS A 36 -10.31 -6.65 -4.33
C LYS A 36 -9.74 -5.37 -3.75
N LYS A 37 -9.42 -4.42 -4.63
CA LYS A 37 -9.00 -3.07 -4.26
C LYS A 37 -10.20 -2.14 -4.27
N ILE A 38 -10.40 -1.41 -3.19
CA ILE A 38 -11.49 -0.46 -3.00
C ILE A 38 -10.87 0.87 -2.59
N THR A 39 -11.08 1.92 -3.38
CA THR A 39 -10.57 3.26 -3.07
C THR A 39 -11.68 4.10 -2.45
N LYS A 40 -11.41 4.69 -1.29
CA LYS A 40 -12.29 5.64 -0.60
C LYS A 40 -11.48 6.87 -0.20
N GLY A 41 -11.82 8.02 -0.78
CA GLY A 41 -10.97 9.21 -0.67
C GLY A 41 -9.58 8.94 -1.25
N ASP A 42 -8.54 9.30 -0.50
CA ASP A 42 -7.13 9.09 -0.87
C ASP A 42 -6.59 7.69 -0.48
N VAL A 43 -7.45 6.82 0.05
CA VAL A 43 -7.06 5.56 0.67
C VAL A 43 -7.53 4.37 -0.17
N THR A 44 -6.60 3.49 -0.51
CA THR A 44 -6.86 2.22 -1.20
C THR A 44 -6.81 1.07 -0.22
N TYR A 45 -7.94 0.39 -0.05
CA TYR A 45 -8.07 -0.82 0.77
C TYR A 45 -7.96 -2.06 -0.11
N THR A 46 -7.10 -3.00 0.28
CA THR A 46 -6.97 -4.32 -0.35
C THR A 46 -7.64 -5.35 0.55
N CYS A 47 -8.81 -5.84 0.12
CA CYS A 47 -9.58 -6.83 0.85
C CYS A 47 -9.29 -8.23 0.28
N LYS A 48 -8.81 -9.14 1.13
CA LYS A 48 -8.50 -10.53 0.76
C LYS A 48 -9.68 -11.51 0.94
N SER A 49 -10.86 -10.98 1.27
CA SER A 49 -12.10 -11.74 1.36
C SER A 49 -13.29 -10.94 0.81
N GLN A 50 -14.25 -11.64 0.19
CA GLN A 50 -15.47 -11.05 -0.36
C GLN A 50 -16.28 -10.33 0.72
N SER A 51 -16.39 -10.92 1.91
CA SER A 51 -17.10 -10.32 3.04
C SER A 51 -16.46 -9.01 3.51
N ALA A 52 -15.12 -8.91 3.51
CA ALA A 52 -14.44 -7.66 3.86
C ALA A 52 -14.62 -6.60 2.78
N ALA A 53 -14.60 -6.99 1.50
CA ALA A 53 -14.87 -6.08 0.39
C ALA A 53 -16.31 -5.53 0.44
N ASP A 54 -17.29 -6.41 0.64
CA ASP A 54 -18.70 -6.03 0.71
C ASP A 54 -18.99 -5.12 1.91
N ALA A 55 -18.37 -5.39 3.08
CA ALA A 55 -18.46 -4.52 4.25
C ALA A 55 -17.81 -3.14 4.01
N CYS A 56 -16.67 -3.13 3.32
CA CYS A 56 -15.99 -1.89 2.97
C CYS A 56 -16.84 -1.07 1.99
N GLU A 57 -17.34 -1.64 0.88
CA GLU A 57 -18.15 -0.91 -0.10
C GLU A 57 -19.51 -0.47 0.47
N SER A 58 -20.26 -1.39 1.07
CA SER A 58 -21.67 -1.17 1.42
C SER A 58 -21.87 -0.49 2.77
N GLN A 59 -21.01 -0.78 3.74
CA GLN A 59 -21.16 -0.31 5.12
C GLN A 59 -20.08 0.71 5.52
N ASN A 60 -19.16 1.03 4.62
CA ASN A 60 -18.01 1.88 4.89
C ASN A 60 -17.11 1.37 6.03
N ASN A 61 -17.11 0.05 6.26
CA ASN A 61 -16.30 -0.60 7.28
C ASN A 61 -15.20 -1.41 6.62
N CYS A 62 -14.04 -0.79 6.44
CA CYS A 62 -12.88 -1.41 5.78
C CYS A 62 -11.87 -2.01 6.77
N SER A 63 -12.26 -2.21 8.04
CA SER A 63 -11.35 -2.65 9.12
C SER A 63 -10.77 -4.05 8.92
N ALA A 64 -11.43 -4.88 8.10
CA ALA A 64 -10.98 -6.22 7.74
C ALA A 64 -10.14 -6.23 6.44
N CYS A 65 -9.90 -5.07 5.84
CA CYS A 65 -9.08 -4.90 4.64
C CYS A 65 -7.73 -4.25 4.98
N GLU A 66 -6.70 -4.54 4.19
CA GLU A 66 -5.41 -3.88 4.32
C GLU A 66 -5.52 -2.47 3.74
N SER A 67 -5.40 -1.42 4.54
CA SER A 67 -5.46 -0.03 4.06
C SER A 67 -4.10 0.44 3.55
N SER A 68 -4.10 1.24 2.49
CA SER A 68 -2.90 1.99 2.09
C SER A 68 -2.61 3.16 3.04
N ASP A 69 -3.54 3.54 3.93
CA ASP A 69 -3.25 4.42 5.08
C ASP A 69 -2.28 3.80 6.09
N ASN A 70 -2.14 2.46 6.08
CA ASN A 70 -1.05 1.79 6.78
C ASN A 70 0.28 1.85 6.01
N SER A 71 0.31 2.45 4.82
CA SER A 71 1.54 3.11 4.35
C SER A 71 1.66 4.41 5.11
N SER A 72 2.14 4.28 6.35
CA SER A 72 2.54 5.30 7.32
C SER A 72 2.51 6.74 6.78
N PRO A 73 2.11 7.75 7.58
CA PRO A 73 2.77 9.05 7.47
C PRO A 73 4.25 8.80 7.76
N SER A 74 4.98 8.34 6.75
CA SER A 74 6.37 7.99 6.83
C SER A 74 7.03 9.32 6.96
N THR A 75 7.51 9.60 8.16
CA THR A 75 8.36 10.74 8.44
C THR A 75 9.30 10.98 7.27
N THR A 76 9.32 12.22 6.81
CA THR A 76 10.23 12.65 5.75
C THR A 76 11.65 12.24 6.12
N ILE A 77 12.39 11.74 5.14
CA ILE A 77 13.80 11.43 5.33
C ILE A 77 14.55 12.76 5.53
N THR A 78 15.02 12.98 6.76
CA THR A 78 15.83 14.15 7.13
C THR A 78 17.26 13.77 7.52
N ALA A 79 17.49 12.49 7.83
CA ALA A 79 18.80 11.97 8.18
C ALA A 79 19.81 12.18 7.03
N GLN A 80 21.01 12.62 7.37
CA GLN A 80 22.09 12.78 6.39
C GLN A 80 22.77 11.43 6.13
N CYS A 81 23.20 11.19 4.90
CA CYS A 81 23.95 9.98 4.56
C CYS A 81 25.33 10.00 5.22
N ALA A 82 25.86 8.82 5.52
CA ALA A 82 27.27 8.70 5.86
C ALA A 82 28.10 9.06 4.61
N THR A 83 29.08 9.95 4.78
CA THR A 83 29.94 10.41 3.68
C THR A 83 31.40 10.10 3.97
N GLY A 84 32.16 9.77 2.93
CA GLY A 84 33.60 9.59 2.94
C GLY A 84 34.22 10.22 1.70
N THR A 85 35.52 10.03 1.49
CA THR A 85 36.22 10.55 0.31
C THR A 85 35.60 9.98 -0.97
N ASN A 86 34.83 10.81 -1.69
CA ASN A 86 34.08 10.44 -2.89
C ASN A 86 33.12 9.26 -2.69
N THR A 87 32.61 9.06 -1.47
CA THR A 87 31.65 7.99 -1.17
C THR A 87 30.47 8.51 -0.36
N VAL A 88 29.28 8.02 -0.68
CA VAL A 88 28.03 8.26 0.05
C VAL A 88 27.39 6.91 0.31
N THR A 89 27.14 6.62 1.58
CA THR A 89 26.54 5.36 2.02
C THR A 89 25.10 5.59 2.45
N ALA A 90 24.17 5.02 1.69
CA ALA A 90 22.75 5.07 1.96
C ALA A 90 22.31 3.93 2.91
N THR A 91 21.21 4.17 3.62
CA THR A 91 20.66 3.22 4.60
C THR A 91 19.28 2.73 4.18
N GLN A 92 18.79 1.67 4.82
CA GLN A 92 17.44 1.16 4.62
C GLN A 92 16.34 2.11 5.12
N ASN A 93 16.67 3.01 6.05
CA ASN A 93 15.74 4.06 6.51
C ASN A 93 15.73 5.27 5.58
N GLY A 94 16.68 5.32 4.65
CA GLY A 94 16.90 6.43 3.76
C GLY A 94 17.80 7.50 4.36
N CYS A 95 18.38 8.30 3.48
CA CYS A 95 19.18 9.46 3.86
C CYS A 95 19.25 10.49 2.72
N VAL A 96 19.64 11.71 3.08
CA VAL A 96 19.88 12.82 2.15
C VAL A 96 21.37 13.09 2.06
N ALA A 97 21.87 13.34 0.86
CA ALA A 97 23.24 13.81 0.63
C ALA A 97 23.29 14.85 -0.48
N SER A 98 24.23 15.78 -0.38
CA SER A 98 24.60 16.66 -1.49
C SER A 98 25.65 15.97 -2.35
N ILE A 99 25.37 15.83 -3.64
CA ILE A 99 26.31 15.29 -4.63
C ILE A 99 26.60 16.39 -5.65
N GLY A 100 27.76 17.03 -5.52
CA GLY A 100 28.02 18.28 -6.20
C GLY A 100 27.13 19.40 -5.65
N GLN A 101 26.30 20.01 -6.49
CA GLN A 101 25.35 21.06 -6.11
C GLN A 101 23.90 20.56 -5.97
N VAL A 102 23.68 19.23 -6.06
CA VAL A 102 22.34 18.64 -6.11
C VAL A 102 22.09 17.80 -4.87
N GLN A 103 20.97 18.08 -4.19
CA GLN A 103 20.48 17.24 -3.11
C GLN A 103 19.87 15.95 -3.68
N GLN A 104 20.26 14.81 -3.11
CA GLN A 104 19.75 13.50 -3.47
C GLN A 104 19.20 12.81 -2.23
N THR A 105 17.99 12.24 -2.33
CA THR A 105 17.43 11.35 -1.31
C THR A 105 17.60 9.92 -1.79
N SER A 106 18.17 9.07 -0.94
CA SER A 106 18.51 7.69 -1.26
C SER A 106 17.93 6.73 -0.24
N VAL A 107 17.45 5.57 -0.66
CA VAL A 107 16.94 4.48 0.19
C VAL A 107 17.49 3.14 -0.29
N CYS A 108 17.90 2.29 0.63
CA CYS A 108 18.29 0.92 0.33
C CYS A 108 17.13 -0.05 0.46
N VAL A 109 16.93 -0.86 -0.57
CA VAL A 109 15.96 -1.97 -0.63
C VAL A 109 16.74 -3.24 -0.89
N GLY A 110 17.10 -3.95 0.18
CA GLY A 110 18.07 -5.05 0.11
C GLY A 110 19.43 -4.53 -0.35
N THR A 111 19.97 -5.11 -1.42
CA THR A 111 21.22 -4.67 -2.06
C THR A 111 21.03 -3.55 -3.10
N SER A 112 19.77 -3.25 -3.46
CA SER A 112 19.46 -2.25 -4.46
C SER A 112 19.32 -0.86 -3.84
N LEU A 113 19.89 0.13 -4.51
CA LEU A 113 19.80 1.53 -4.16
C LEU A 113 18.65 2.17 -4.95
N ARG A 114 17.75 2.86 -4.26
CA ARG A 114 16.73 3.74 -4.83
C ARG A 114 17.15 5.18 -4.60
N MET A 115 17.17 6.01 -5.65
CA MET A 115 17.49 7.44 -5.52
C MET A 115 16.47 8.32 -6.22
N LEU A 116 16.23 9.48 -5.61
CA LEU A 116 15.43 10.55 -6.18
C LEU A 116 16.09 11.90 -5.91
N THR A 117 16.11 12.77 -6.91
CA THR A 117 16.66 14.13 -6.78
C THR A 117 15.71 15.01 -6.00
N GLY A 118 16.24 15.75 -5.02
CA GLY A 118 15.49 16.59 -4.09
C GLY A 118 15.50 16.05 -2.65
N THR A 119 14.74 16.73 -1.79
CA THR A 119 14.50 16.39 -0.38
C THR A 119 13.01 16.45 -0.08
N GLY A 120 12.59 16.20 1.16
CA GLY A 120 11.16 16.26 1.52
C GLY A 120 10.42 14.94 1.29
N PHE A 121 11.09 13.93 0.74
CA PHE A 121 10.48 12.66 0.40
C PHE A 121 10.39 11.71 1.59
N THR A 122 9.33 10.92 1.60
CA THR A 122 9.17 9.79 2.51
C THR A 122 9.93 8.58 1.97
N LYS A 123 10.24 7.60 2.84
CA LYS A 123 10.90 6.36 2.42
C LYS A 123 10.11 5.66 1.32
N GLN A 124 8.80 5.51 1.51
CA GLN A 124 7.94 4.82 0.55
C GLN A 124 7.91 5.53 -0.81
N TYR A 125 7.83 6.88 -0.80
CA TYR A 125 7.84 7.66 -2.04
C TYR A 125 9.13 7.44 -2.86
N VAL A 126 10.28 7.37 -2.20
CA VAL A 126 11.57 7.10 -2.87
C VAL A 126 11.65 5.65 -3.37
N ILE A 127 11.05 4.68 -2.68
CA ILE A 127 11.00 3.29 -3.15
C ILE A 127 10.15 3.20 -4.44
N ASP A 128 9.01 3.88 -4.47
CA ASP A 128 8.04 3.78 -5.56
C ASP A 128 8.44 4.61 -6.79
N ASN A 129 9.02 5.80 -6.58
CA ASN A 129 9.33 6.76 -7.64
C ASN A 129 10.83 6.92 -7.92
N GLY A 130 11.69 6.38 -7.04
CA GLY A 130 13.14 6.49 -7.19
C GLY A 130 13.70 5.56 -8.26
N THR A 131 14.74 6.04 -8.95
CA THR A 131 15.52 5.24 -9.89
C THR A 131 16.24 4.13 -9.13
N SER A 132 16.18 2.90 -9.64
CA SER A 132 16.81 1.73 -9.03
C SER A 132 18.20 1.47 -9.60
N PHE A 133 19.16 1.19 -8.73
CA PHE A 133 20.50 0.75 -9.08
C PHE A 133 20.84 -0.52 -8.31
N SER A 134 21.24 -1.59 -9.02
CA SER A 134 21.50 -2.91 -8.42
C SER A 134 22.73 -2.96 -7.51
N SER A 135 23.66 -2.02 -7.66
CA SER A 135 24.97 -2.05 -6.96
C SER A 135 25.47 -0.65 -6.56
N GLY A 136 24.56 0.32 -6.52
CA GLY A 136 24.90 1.74 -6.38
C GLY A 136 25.16 2.44 -7.72
N VAL A 137 25.55 3.70 -7.66
CA VAL A 137 25.79 4.56 -8.83
C VAL A 137 26.92 5.55 -8.55
N THR A 138 27.69 5.92 -9.58
CA THR A 138 28.67 7.00 -9.49
C THR A 138 28.12 8.26 -10.13
N LEU A 139 28.01 9.34 -9.34
CA LEU A 139 27.48 10.64 -9.75
C LEU A 139 28.54 11.70 -9.47
N ASN A 140 28.97 12.46 -10.47
CA ASN A 140 29.99 13.51 -10.35
C ASN A 140 31.29 13.05 -9.65
N GLY A 141 31.72 11.81 -9.90
CA GLY A 141 32.91 11.22 -9.26
C GLY A 141 32.66 10.66 -7.86
N THR A 142 31.48 10.85 -7.27
CA THR A 142 31.08 10.30 -5.97
C THR A 142 30.31 9.00 -6.15
N LYS A 143 30.78 7.93 -5.51
CA LYS A 143 30.08 6.63 -5.47
C LYS A 143 29.01 6.65 -4.39
N VAL A 144 27.76 6.40 -4.78
CA VAL A 144 26.63 6.19 -3.88
C VAL A 144 26.30 4.71 -3.83
N SER A 145 26.25 4.12 -2.64
CA SER A 145 25.89 2.70 -2.48
C SER A 145 25.20 2.44 -1.16
N CYS A 146 24.57 1.27 -1.05
CA CYS A 146 24.02 0.83 0.22
C CYS A 146 25.11 0.44 1.22
N ALA A 147 24.83 0.65 2.50
CA ALA A 147 25.63 0.09 3.58
C ALA A 147 25.61 -1.44 3.45
N SER A 148 26.79 -2.01 3.22
CA SER A 148 27.04 -3.47 3.21
C SER A 148 27.07 -4.02 4.62
#